data_AF-A0A1G1JR53-F1
#
_entry.id   AF-A0A1G1JR53-F1
#
_cell.length_a   1.000
_cell.length_b   1.000
_cell.length_c   1.000
_cell.angle_alpha   90.00
_cell.angle_beta   90.00
_cell.angle_gamma   90.00
#
_symmetry.space_group_name_H-M   'P 1'
#
loop_
_entity.id
_entity.type
_entity.pdbx_description
1 polymer ?
#
loop_
_entity_poly.entity_id
_entity_poly.type
_entity_poly.pdbx_seq_one_letter_code
_entity_poly.pdbx_strand_id
1 'polypeptide(L)'
;MESPRPSIKEEGLQLKNYTHIIRRRADVLILFFVATVSVITIGSFIMEPVYRATTTLLIDPESPNVLTTTGMVELESQNYFSYKEYYQSQAELLTSYTLVKKVFNEFGLEEQFEYFDAKEPIKKFLKTIKVDPVRDTRLLKLNVDNKDPELAAKIANRMANLYVMRNLYYISRTELTNLLKNEYLKLESRVSEYAKVYKEGHPEMIKVKNEMAELVAKIEKEKKSVYDYDNIEDYLKPEAQHQLAGFKANNISVQDSAEIPVVPIKPKRALNIVLAVVIGIMGGIGMAFFSEYLDDTAKSIEDVEEIAPWPFLGSVPRMKGRGKRAELEKDVRVQRLPRDPVSESYRSIRTSILFSSTEERPLRSVVVTSPGPQEGKTTTLCNLGISIAQNGSKALLVDADMRKPRLHEIFNIENKNGLSDFLCGRIEFVSSVKATDIEGLSITNGGTHPPNPSELLSSQKMKYFIQEAERKFDFLLFDSPPVGMLTDAMIFSSMVDGMIMVIESSKTSKRTLARIYKLINSAGVRVVGIVLNKISIHGDDYYHRYYRHYYGKP
;
A
#
# COMPACT_ATOMS: atom_id res chain seq x y z
N MET A 1 -15.85 4.48 55.16
CA MET A 1 -14.61 4.00 54.50
C MET A 1 -14.95 3.76 53.05
N GLU A 2 -14.67 4.74 52.19
CA GLU A 2 -14.86 4.61 50.74
C GLU A 2 -13.83 3.62 50.18
N SER A 3 -14.33 2.67 49.38
CA SER A 3 -13.50 1.74 48.63
C SER A 3 -12.65 2.50 47.60
N PRO A 4 -11.38 2.11 47.36
CA PRO A 4 -10.58 2.76 46.35
C PRO A 4 -11.16 2.45 44.97
N ARG A 5 -11.44 3.49 44.19
CA ARG A 5 -11.77 3.35 42.76
C ARG A 5 -10.57 2.70 42.05
N PRO A 6 -10.77 1.74 41.15
CA PRO A 6 -9.67 1.16 40.39
C PRO A 6 -9.06 2.26 39.50
N SER A 7 -7.80 2.59 39.77
CA SER A 7 -7.00 3.44 38.89
C SER A 7 -6.81 2.71 37.57
N ILE A 8 -7.43 3.23 36.50
CA ILE A 8 -7.09 2.84 35.14
C ILE A 8 -5.64 3.27 34.95
N LYS A 9 -4.71 2.33 35.01
CA LYS A 9 -3.33 2.57 34.56
C LYS A 9 -3.43 2.85 33.06
N GLU A 10 -3.17 4.09 32.66
CA GLU A 10 -2.79 4.39 31.29
C GLU A 10 -1.50 3.62 31.01
N GLU A 11 -1.62 2.43 30.41
CA GLU A 11 -0.47 1.74 29.86
C GLU A 11 0.06 2.57 28.68
N GLY A 12 1.10 3.35 28.96
CA GLY A 12 1.85 4.07 27.94
C GLY A 12 2.26 3.11 26.82
N LEU A 13 2.11 3.58 25.57
CA LEU A 13 2.39 2.86 24.31
C LEU A 13 3.74 2.14 24.36
N GLN A 14 3.75 0.88 24.83
CA GLN A 14 4.97 0.09 24.90
C GLN A 14 5.36 -0.38 23.50
N LEU A 15 6.61 -0.13 23.09
CA LEU A 15 7.19 -0.60 21.82
C LEU A 15 7.00 -2.11 21.58
N LYS A 16 6.88 -2.90 22.65
CA LYS A 16 6.61 -4.34 22.59
C LYS A 16 5.27 -4.67 21.91
N ASN A 17 4.23 -3.87 22.13
CA ASN A 17 2.90 -4.09 21.55
C ASN A 17 2.94 -3.97 20.02
N TYR A 18 3.73 -3.03 19.49
CA TYR A 18 3.88 -2.83 18.05
C TYR A 18 4.57 -4.01 17.35
N THR A 19 5.61 -4.57 17.96
CA THR A 19 6.34 -5.71 17.37
C THR A 19 5.47 -6.97 17.28
N HIS A 20 4.57 -7.16 18.25
CA HIS A 20 3.62 -8.27 18.24
C HIS A 20 2.59 -8.16 17.12
N ILE A 21 2.06 -6.95 16.91
CA ILE A 21 1.11 -6.66 15.83
C ILE A 21 1.75 -6.93 14.47
N ILE A 22 2.98 -6.44 14.24
CA ILE A 22 3.70 -6.66 12.99
C ILE A 22 3.94 -8.16 12.74
N ARG A 23 4.30 -8.94 13.77
CA ARG A 23 4.47 -10.41 13.63
C ARG A 23 3.16 -11.12 13.33
N ARG A 24 2.06 -10.75 14.02
CA ARG A 24 0.73 -11.34 13.82
C ARG A 24 0.16 -11.05 12.43
N ARG A 25 0.52 -9.91 11.83
CA ARG A 25 0.04 -9.44 10.52
C ARG A 25 1.13 -9.33 9.46
N ALA A 26 2.18 -10.14 9.60
CA ALA A 26 3.30 -10.15 8.65
C ALA A 26 2.82 -10.55 7.24
N ASP A 27 1.80 -11.40 7.15
CA ASP A 27 1.14 -11.78 5.91
C ASP A 27 0.51 -10.58 5.19
N VAL A 28 -0.23 -9.73 5.91
CA VAL A 28 -0.84 -8.51 5.36
C VAL A 28 0.23 -7.53 4.89
N LEU A 29 1.28 -7.35 5.69
CA LEU A 29 2.41 -6.48 5.34
C LEU A 29 3.11 -6.98 4.07
N ILE A 30 3.47 -8.27 4.02
CA ILE A 30 4.18 -8.87 2.88
C ILE A 30 3.32 -8.81 1.63
N LEU A 31 2.03 -9.14 1.73
CA LEU A 31 1.11 -9.09 0.59
C LEU A 31 0.99 -7.67 0.03
N PHE A 32 0.79 -6.68 0.89
CA PHE A 32 0.72 -5.27 0.48
C PHE A 32 2.04 -4.82 -0.16
N PHE A 33 3.17 -5.11 0.48
CA PHE A 33 4.49 -4.78 -0.02
C PHE A 33 4.75 -5.36 -1.41
N VAL A 34 4.54 -6.68 -1.58
CA VAL A 34 4.75 -7.38 -2.84
C VAL A 34 3.83 -6.83 -3.92
N ALA A 35 2.56 -6.59 -3.61
CA ALA A 35 1.60 -6.02 -4.56
C ALA A 35 2.03 -4.62 -5.03
N THR A 36 2.37 -3.72 -4.10
CA THR A 36 2.80 -2.36 -4.42
C THR A 36 4.09 -2.34 -5.25
N VAL A 37 5.12 -3.08 -4.82
CA VAL A 37 6.40 -3.14 -5.54
C VAL A 37 6.20 -3.75 -6.92
N SER A 38 5.42 -4.82 -7.05
CA SER A 38 5.16 -5.46 -8.35
C SER A 38 4.45 -4.52 -9.30
N VAL A 39 3.37 -3.86 -8.87
CA VAL A 39 2.60 -2.93 -9.73
C VAL A 39 3.47 -1.76 -10.21
N ILE A 40 4.21 -1.11 -9.31
CA ILE A 40 5.05 0.04 -9.69
C ILE A 40 6.21 -0.41 -10.57
N THR A 41 6.82 -1.56 -10.29
CA THR A 41 7.90 -2.10 -11.11
C THR A 41 7.39 -2.43 -12.50
N ILE A 42 6.34 -3.23 -12.62
CA ILE A 42 5.72 -3.58 -13.92
C ILE A 42 5.35 -2.32 -14.69
N GLY A 43 4.67 -1.36 -14.05
CA GLY A 43 4.34 -0.08 -14.67
C GLY A 43 5.59 0.68 -15.17
N SER A 44 6.66 0.70 -14.38
CA SER A 44 7.92 1.34 -14.78
C SER A 44 8.68 0.61 -15.90
N PHE A 45 8.39 -0.67 -16.15
CA PHE A 45 8.98 -1.43 -17.28
C PHE A 45 8.13 -1.35 -18.55
N ILE A 46 6.81 -1.17 -18.41
CA ILE A 46 5.88 -0.99 -19.54
C ILE A 46 5.96 0.43 -20.11
N MET A 47 6.24 1.45 -19.29
CA MET A 47 6.37 2.84 -19.74
C MET A 47 7.43 2.98 -20.85
N GLU A 48 7.02 3.64 -21.94
CA GLU A 48 7.89 3.90 -23.08
C GLU A 48 9.10 4.77 -22.67
N PRO A 49 10.31 4.41 -23.14
CA PRO A 49 11.51 5.17 -22.83
C PRO A 49 11.49 6.53 -23.53
N VAL A 50 11.94 7.57 -22.82
CA VAL A 50 12.16 8.91 -23.38
C VAL A 50 13.66 9.19 -23.36
N TYR A 51 14.19 9.63 -24.48
CA TYR A 51 15.59 9.96 -24.68
C TYR A 51 15.76 11.47 -24.80
N ARG A 52 16.97 11.94 -24.48
CA ARG A 52 17.34 13.35 -24.60
C ARG A 52 18.53 13.51 -25.51
N ALA A 53 18.37 14.28 -26.57
CA ALA A 53 19.46 14.72 -27.43
C ALA A 53 19.85 16.15 -27.06
N THR A 54 21.15 16.47 -27.09
CA THR A 54 21.68 17.77 -26.67
C THR A 54 22.59 18.36 -27.74
N THR A 55 22.26 19.54 -28.26
CA THR A 55 23.14 20.34 -29.13
C THR A 55 23.72 21.49 -28.31
N THR A 56 25.03 21.74 -28.43
CA THR A 56 25.72 22.83 -27.73
C THR A 56 25.96 23.99 -28.70
N LEU A 57 25.49 25.18 -28.33
CA LEU A 57 25.70 26.43 -29.06
C LEU A 57 26.72 27.30 -28.32
N LEU A 58 27.70 27.85 -29.05
CA LEU A 58 28.58 28.91 -28.58
C LEU A 58 27.96 30.24 -28.98
N ILE A 59 27.72 31.12 -28.00
CA ILE A 59 27.17 32.45 -28.21
C ILE A 59 28.16 33.46 -27.67
N ASP A 60 28.78 34.19 -28.58
CA ASP A 60 29.69 35.28 -28.31
C ASP A 60 28.90 36.60 -28.28
N PRO A 61 28.80 37.29 -27.14
CA PRO A 61 28.20 38.62 -27.12
C PRO A 61 29.14 39.60 -27.83
N GLU A 62 28.67 40.26 -28.89
CA GLU A 62 29.44 41.34 -29.53
C GLU A 62 29.73 42.46 -28.52
N SER A 63 30.99 42.85 -28.38
CA SER A 63 31.35 44.08 -27.69
C SER A 63 30.97 45.27 -28.57
N PRO A 64 30.24 46.28 -28.05
CA PRO A 64 29.92 47.47 -28.84
C PRO A 64 31.21 48.25 -29.10
N ASN A 65 31.80 48.05 -30.28
CA ASN A 65 32.95 48.85 -30.72
C ASN A 65 32.45 50.23 -31.17
N VAL A 66 32.92 51.28 -30.48
CA VAL A 66 32.56 52.66 -30.82
C VAL A 66 33.62 53.23 -31.76
N LEU A 67 33.20 53.71 -32.92
CA LEU A 67 34.06 54.49 -33.81
C LEU A 67 34.33 55.85 -33.17
N THR A 68 35.56 56.07 -32.72
CA THR A 68 36.05 57.39 -32.34
C THR A 68 36.96 57.95 -33.43
N THR A 69 37.06 59.29 -33.51
CA THR A 69 37.85 60.02 -34.52
C THR A 69 39.34 59.66 -34.56
N THR A 70 39.83 58.87 -33.58
CA THR A 70 41.23 58.47 -33.43
C THR A 70 41.47 56.97 -33.62
N GLY A 71 40.44 56.18 -33.95
CA GLY A 71 40.55 54.72 -34.16
C GLY A 71 39.50 53.91 -33.37
N MET A 72 39.55 52.58 -33.54
CA MET A 72 38.71 51.63 -32.80
C MET A 72 39.25 51.52 -31.36
N VAL A 73 38.43 51.86 -30.36
CA VAL A 73 38.74 51.62 -28.94
C VAL A 73 37.78 50.55 -28.44
N GLU A 74 38.32 49.38 -28.06
CA GLU A 74 37.56 48.36 -27.34
C GLU A 74 37.31 48.86 -25.92
N LEU A 75 36.03 49.05 -25.58
CA LEU A 75 35.61 49.27 -24.20
C LEU A 75 35.57 47.91 -23.49
N GLU A 76 36.52 47.65 -22.59
CA GLU A 76 36.44 46.49 -21.69
C GLU A 76 35.20 46.64 -20.79
N SER A 77 34.09 46.00 -21.19
CA SER A 77 32.81 46.10 -20.49
C SER A 77 32.79 45.22 -19.24
N GLN A 78 32.99 45.81 -18.07
CA GLN A 78 32.63 45.20 -16.79
C GLN A 78 31.10 45.13 -16.62
N ASN A 79 30.41 44.15 -17.21
CA ASN A 79 28.97 43.94 -16.95
C ASN A 79 28.55 42.46 -16.98
N TYR A 80 28.92 41.69 -15.95
CA TYR A 80 28.50 40.29 -15.77
C TYR A 80 26.95 40.11 -15.76
N PHE A 81 26.20 41.09 -15.24
CA PHE A 81 24.73 41.05 -15.19
C PHE A 81 24.07 41.16 -16.58
N SER A 82 24.70 41.87 -17.52
CA SER A 82 24.19 42.01 -18.90
C SER A 82 24.27 40.69 -19.69
N TYR A 83 25.27 39.85 -19.39
CA TYR A 83 25.44 38.57 -20.07
C TYR A 83 24.35 37.56 -19.69
N LYS A 84 23.94 37.50 -18.43
CA LYS A 84 22.89 36.55 -17.99
C LYS A 84 21.54 36.82 -18.68
N GLU A 85 21.13 38.08 -18.74
CA GLU A 85 19.91 38.50 -19.44
C GLU A 85 19.99 38.27 -20.95
N TYR A 86 21.18 38.48 -21.52
CA TYR A 86 21.46 38.17 -22.92
C TYR A 86 21.30 36.66 -23.21
N TYR A 87 21.92 35.77 -22.43
CA TYR A 87 21.78 34.32 -22.61
C TYR A 87 20.33 33.83 -22.39
N GLN A 88 19.59 34.44 -21.46
CA GLN A 88 18.18 34.14 -21.26
C GLN A 88 17.34 34.57 -22.47
N SER A 89 17.59 35.76 -23.02
CA SER A 89 16.92 36.24 -24.22
C SER A 89 17.23 35.34 -25.43
N GLN A 90 18.49 34.90 -25.59
CA GLN A 90 18.86 33.93 -26.62
C GLN A 90 18.16 32.58 -26.43
N ALA A 91 18.03 32.11 -25.19
CA ALA A 91 17.29 30.88 -24.88
C ALA A 91 15.81 30.99 -25.27
N GLU A 92 15.15 32.11 -24.96
CA GLU A 92 13.75 32.35 -25.36
C GLU A 92 13.61 32.41 -26.89
N LEU A 93 14.53 33.09 -27.57
CA LEU A 93 14.55 33.19 -29.04
C LEU A 93 14.73 31.83 -29.71
N LEU A 94 15.55 30.94 -29.14
CA LEU A 94 15.74 29.56 -29.60
C LEU A 94 14.45 28.73 -29.45
N THR A 95 13.64 29.04 -28.43
CA THR A 95 12.33 28.39 -28.19
C THR A 95 11.15 29.17 -28.78
N SER A 96 11.42 30.17 -29.65
CA SER A 96 10.36 30.98 -30.24
C SER A 96 9.36 30.14 -31.03
N TYR A 97 8.07 30.49 -30.91
CA TYR A 97 6.98 29.73 -31.53
C TYR A 97 7.18 29.53 -33.03
N THR A 98 7.68 30.55 -33.75
CA THR A 98 7.93 30.48 -35.20
C THR A 98 8.96 29.42 -35.56
N LEU A 99 10.08 29.36 -34.84
CA LEU A 99 11.15 28.39 -35.09
C LEU A 99 10.68 26.97 -34.76
N VAL A 100 10.00 26.82 -33.62
CA VAL A 100 9.45 25.54 -33.16
C VAL A 100 8.36 25.02 -34.10
N LYS A 101 7.46 25.90 -34.57
CA LYS A 101 6.41 25.56 -35.55
C LYS A 101 7.02 25.12 -36.88
N LYS A 102 8.07 25.80 -37.36
CA LYS A 102 8.75 25.41 -38.60
C LYS A 102 9.31 24.00 -38.50
N VAL A 103 10.05 23.70 -37.42
CA VAL A 103 10.60 22.37 -37.17
C VAL A 103 9.51 21.32 -36.98
N PHE A 104 8.44 21.66 -36.27
CA PHE A 104 7.30 20.77 -36.07
C PHE A 104 6.65 20.34 -37.40
N ASN A 105 6.45 21.28 -38.31
CA ASN A 105 5.90 21.02 -39.64
C ASN A 105 6.91 20.26 -40.53
N GLU A 106 8.18 20.65 -40.51
CA GLU A 106 9.23 20.05 -41.35
C GLU A 106 9.43 18.55 -41.09
N PHE A 107 9.34 18.13 -39.82
CA PHE A 107 9.43 16.72 -39.45
C PHE A 107 8.09 15.97 -39.50
N GLY A 108 7.01 16.59 -40.02
CA GLY A 108 5.70 15.96 -40.13
C GLY A 108 5.12 15.52 -38.79
N LEU A 109 5.44 16.22 -37.69
CA LEU A 109 5.05 15.79 -36.35
C LEU A 109 3.53 15.86 -36.12
N GLU A 110 2.79 16.58 -36.96
CA GLU A 110 1.33 16.67 -36.91
C GLU A 110 0.63 15.33 -37.15
N GLU A 111 1.21 14.45 -37.96
CA GLU A 111 0.65 13.14 -38.30
C GLU A 111 0.98 12.07 -37.26
N GLN A 112 1.90 12.35 -36.33
CA GLN A 112 2.27 11.40 -35.30
C GLN A 112 1.16 11.27 -34.25
N PHE A 113 0.90 10.04 -33.81
CA PHE A 113 -0.12 9.70 -32.81
C PHE A 113 -0.03 10.56 -31.53
N GLU A 114 1.18 10.98 -31.14
CA GLU A 114 1.39 11.81 -29.96
C GLU A 114 0.80 13.23 -30.10
N TYR A 115 0.68 13.77 -31.31
CA TYR A 115 0.26 15.16 -31.55
C TYR A 115 -1.05 15.27 -32.33
N PHE A 116 -1.47 14.24 -33.06
CA PHE A 116 -2.66 14.23 -33.93
C PHE A 116 -3.95 14.70 -33.23
N ASP A 117 -4.22 14.23 -32.02
CA ASP A 117 -5.45 14.56 -31.26
C ASP A 117 -5.21 15.62 -30.16
N ALA A 118 -4.05 16.28 -30.18
CA ALA A 118 -3.73 17.28 -29.18
C ALA A 118 -4.41 18.62 -29.51
N LYS A 119 -5.15 19.19 -28.55
CA LYS A 119 -5.77 20.53 -28.68
C LYS A 119 -4.78 21.64 -29.02
N GLU A 120 -3.54 21.53 -28.53
CA GLU A 120 -2.45 22.49 -28.78
C GLU A 120 -1.13 21.74 -29.06
N PRO A 121 -0.94 21.18 -30.26
CA PRO A 121 0.15 20.24 -30.56
C PRO A 121 1.53 20.91 -30.48
N ILE A 122 1.65 22.14 -30.98
CA ILE A 122 2.90 22.91 -30.93
C ILE A 122 3.29 23.26 -29.50
N LYS A 123 2.32 23.61 -28.63
CA LYS A 123 2.64 23.87 -27.20
C LYS A 123 3.05 22.60 -26.48
N LYS A 124 2.49 21.44 -26.85
CA LYS A 124 2.91 20.14 -26.31
C LYS A 124 4.34 19.81 -26.74
N PHE A 125 4.67 20.03 -28.02
CA PHE A 125 6.03 19.87 -28.55
C PHE A 125 7.02 20.84 -27.90
N LEU A 126 6.65 22.11 -27.70
CA LEU A 126 7.50 23.10 -27.02
C LEU A 126 7.95 22.64 -25.62
N LYS A 127 7.12 21.89 -24.89
CA LYS A 127 7.47 21.36 -23.55
C LYS A 127 8.56 20.28 -23.58
N THR A 128 8.81 19.66 -24.73
CA THR A 128 9.88 18.65 -24.89
C THR A 128 11.23 19.30 -25.18
N ILE A 129 11.24 20.58 -25.51
CA ILE A 129 12.44 21.36 -25.80
C ILE A 129 12.82 22.18 -24.57
N LYS A 130 14.08 22.14 -24.18
CA LYS A 130 14.63 22.91 -23.06
C LYS A 130 15.95 23.51 -23.43
N VAL A 131 16.18 24.73 -22.96
CA VAL A 131 17.40 25.47 -23.28
C VAL A 131 18.03 25.93 -21.99
N ASP A 132 19.20 25.38 -21.70
CA ASP A 132 19.90 25.57 -20.44
C ASP A 132 21.23 26.29 -20.68
N PRO A 133 21.40 27.55 -20.23
CA PRO A 133 22.70 28.22 -20.28
C PRO A 133 23.67 27.53 -19.31
N VAL A 134 24.91 27.31 -19.76
CA VAL A 134 25.95 26.68 -18.94
C VAL A 134 26.63 27.77 -18.12
N ARG A 135 26.53 27.67 -16.78
CA ARG A 135 27.04 28.67 -15.84
C ARG A 135 28.49 29.01 -16.11
N ASP A 136 28.80 30.30 -16.07
CA ASP A 136 30.16 30.85 -16.23
C ASP A 136 30.82 30.48 -17.58
N THR A 137 30.02 30.23 -18.61
CA THR A 137 30.52 29.97 -19.97
C THR A 137 29.71 30.68 -21.04
N ARG A 138 30.24 30.71 -22.27
CA ARG A 138 29.55 31.20 -23.47
C ARG A 138 28.67 30.14 -24.14
N LEU A 139 28.38 29.04 -23.44
CA LEU A 139 27.71 27.88 -24.00
C LEU A 139 26.24 27.81 -23.57
N LEU A 140 25.40 27.38 -24.51
CA LEU A 140 23.98 27.16 -24.32
C LEU A 140 23.61 25.77 -24.83
N LYS A 141 22.98 24.96 -23.99
CA LYS A 141 22.59 23.57 -24.30
C LYS A 141 21.13 23.52 -24.70
N LEU A 142 20.88 23.13 -25.94
CA LEU A 142 19.56 22.81 -26.45
C LEU A 142 19.27 21.33 -26.24
N ASN A 143 18.35 21.01 -25.35
CA ASN A 143 17.91 19.68 -25.00
C ASN A 143 16.55 19.38 -25.66
N VAL A 144 16.43 18.27 -26.38
CA VAL A 144 15.18 17.80 -26.97
C VAL A 144 14.86 16.41 -26.44
N ASP A 145 13.71 16.27 -25.80
CA ASP A 145 13.19 15.00 -25.29
C ASP A 145 12.26 14.35 -26.34
N ASN A 146 12.52 13.10 -26.74
CA ASN A 146 11.64 12.34 -27.63
C ASN A 146 11.70 10.83 -27.32
N LYS A 147 10.67 10.08 -27.70
CA LYS A 147 10.63 8.62 -27.60
C LYS A 147 11.53 7.95 -28.62
N ASP A 148 11.66 8.57 -29.80
CA ASP A 148 12.61 8.16 -30.83
C ASP A 148 13.93 8.93 -30.64
N PRO A 149 15.05 8.24 -30.31
CA PRO A 149 16.33 8.89 -30.07
C PRO A 149 16.92 9.52 -31.33
N GLU A 150 16.66 8.97 -32.52
CA GLU A 150 17.17 9.51 -33.78
C GLU A 150 16.42 10.81 -34.13
N LEU A 151 15.10 10.80 -33.97
CA LEU A 151 14.27 11.99 -34.18
C LEU A 151 14.64 13.10 -33.18
N ALA A 152 14.93 12.78 -31.92
CA ALA A 152 15.40 13.75 -30.92
C ALA A 152 16.66 14.49 -31.41
N ALA A 153 17.66 13.74 -31.89
CA ALA A 153 18.93 14.31 -32.37
C ALA A 153 18.73 15.15 -33.64
N LYS A 154 17.92 14.67 -34.60
CA LYS A 154 17.58 15.43 -35.81
C LYS A 154 16.90 16.76 -35.49
N ILE A 155 15.92 16.75 -34.59
CA ILE A 155 15.20 17.95 -34.15
C ILE A 155 16.15 18.93 -33.45
N ALA A 156 16.97 18.46 -32.51
CA ALA A 156 17.91 19.32 -31.77
C ALA A 156 18.90 20.01 -32.73
N ASN A 157 19.52 19.25 -33.64
CA ASN A 157 20.45 19.79 -34.62
C ASN A 157 19.77 20.75 -35.61
N ARG A 158 18.56 20.42 -36.08
CA ARG A 158 17.83 21.28 -37.02
C ARG A 158 17.42 22.60 -36.37
N MET A 159 16.93 22.56 -35.13
CA MET A 159 16.59 23.77 -34.37
C MET A 159 17.81 24.67 -34.17
N ALA A 160 18.95 24.10 -33.77
CA ALA A 160 20.20 24.82 -33.60
C ALA A 160 20.66 25.49 -34.91
N ASN A 161 20.64 24.74 -36.01
CA ASN A 161 21.02 25.25 -37.33
C ASN A 161 20.08 26.37 -37.80
N LEU A 162 18.76 26.20 -37.69
CA LEU A 162 17.79 27.23 -38.05
C LEU A 162 18.00 28.51 -37.25
N TYR A 163 18.37 28.40 -35.98
CA TYR A 163 18.64 29.55 -35.15
C TYR A 163 19.94 30.26 -35.52
N VAL A 164 21.04 29.52 -35.75
CA VAL A 164 22.30 30.09 -36.24
C VAL A 164 22.08 30.81 -37.57
N MET A 165 21.35 30.17 -38.50
CA MET A 165 21.03 30.75 -39.80
C MET A 165 20.16 32.00 -39.66
N ARG A 166 19.16 31.97 -38.79
CA ARG A 166 18.33 33.13 -38.46
C ARG A 166 19.19 34.28 -37.93
N ASN A 167 20.09 34.00 -37.00
CA ASN A 167 20.97 35.01 -36.42
C ASN A 167 21.91 35.63 -37.46
N LEU A 168 22.56 34.80 -38.27
CA LEU A 168 23.42 35.24 -39.37
C LEU A 168 22.67 36.12 -40.37
N TYR A 169 21.43 35.77 -40.70
CA TYR A 169 20.57 36.58 -41.57
C TYR A 169 20.33 37.98 -41.00
N TYR A 170 20.03 38.10 -39.70
CA TYR A 170 19.84 39.40 -39.05
C TYR A 170 21.10 40.25 -39.01
N ILE A 171 22.24 39.65 -38.66
CA ILE A 171 23.53 40.36 -38.61
C ILE A 171 23.85 40.90 -39.99
N SER A 172 23.78 40.05 -41.02
CA SER A 172 24.11 40.44 -42.39
C SER A 172 23.20 41.56 -42.94
N ARG A 173 21.90 41.52 -42.63
CA ARG A 173 20.95 42.60 -43.02
C ARG A 173 21.22 43.90 -42.27
N THR A 174 21.56 43.82 -41.00
CA THR A 174 21.93 44.99 -40.19
C THR A 174 23.20 45.63 -40.75
N GLU A 175 24.21 44.83 -41.05
CA GLU A 175 25.44 45.28 -41.69
C GLU A 175 25.17 45.92 -43.05
N LEU A 176 24.39 45.27 -43.92
CA LEU A 176 24.01 45.83 -45.22
C LEU A 176 23.30 47.18 -45.08
N THR A 177 22.35 47.29 -44.14
CA THR A 177 21.64 48.54 -43.86
C THR A 177 22.60 49.63 -43.39
N ASN A 178 23.57 49.28 -42.54
CA ASN A 178 24.59 50.21 -42.07
C ASN A 178 25.50 50.69 -43.22
N LEU A 179 25.86 49.80 -44.15
CA LEU A 179 26.63 50.16 -45.35
C LEU A 179 25.86 51.13 -46.25
N LEU A 180 24.59 50.83 -46.54
CA LEU A 180 23.73 51.72 -47.32
C LEU A 180 23.55 53.08 -46.63
N LYS A 181 23.41 53.09 -45.30
CA LYS A 181 23.34 54.34 -44.52
C LYS A 181 24.64 55.14 -44.60
N ASN A 182 25.79 54.47 -44.57
CA ASN A 182 27.09 55.12 -44.72
C ASN A 182 27.27 55.70 -46.13
N GLU A 183 26.81 55.02 -47.18
CA GLU A 183 26.76 55.58 -48.54
C GLU A 183 25.84 56.80 -48.63
N TYR A 184 24.68 56.75 -47.96
CA TYR A 184 23.76 57.87 -47.89
C TYR A 184 24.42 59.09 -47.22
N LEU A 185 25.10 58.91 -46.09
CA LEU A 185 25.82 59.98 -45.40
C LEU A 185 26.92 60.60 -46.28
N LYS A 186 27.60 59.79 -47.10
CA LYS A 186 28.57 60.30 -48.08
C LYS A 186 27.91 61.15 -49.15
N LEU A 187 26.76 60.72 -49.68
CA LEU A 187 25.99 61.50 -50.67
C LEU A 187 25.40 62.78 -50.06
N GLU A 188 24.91 62.74 -48.82
CA GLU A 188 24.41 63.90 -48.08
C GLU A 188 25.50 64.96 -47.87
N SER A 189 26.72 64.51 -47.53
CA SER A 189 27.88 65.39 -47.46
C SER A 189 28.19 66.05 -48.81
N ARG A 190 28.08 65.31 -49.93
CA ARG A 190 28.27 65.86 -51.29
C ARG A 190 27.19 66.87 -51.66
N VAL A 191 25.93 66.63 -51.30
CA VAL A 191 24.84 67.61 -51.49
C VAL A 191 25.10 68.88 -50.71
N SER A 192 25.56 68.75 -49.46
CA SER A 192 25.90 69.89 -48.62
C SER A 192 27.07 70.71 -49.18
N GLU A 193 28.02 70.06 -49.85
CA GLU A 193 29.12 70.70 -50.56
C GLU A 193 28.65 71.40 -51.85
N TYR A 194 27.89 70.70 -52.70
CA TYR A 194 27.36 71.24 -53.95
C TYR A 194 26.36 72.37 -53.73
N ALA A 195 25.59 72.37 -52.65
CA ALA A 195 24.68 73.46 -52.28
C ALA A 195 25.41 74.78 -52.01
N LYS A 196 26.71 74.76 -51.70
CA LYS A 196 27.53 75.99 -51.56
C LYS A 196 27.91 76.60 -52.90
N VAL A 197 27.88 75.83 -53.99
CA VAL A 197 28.44 76.20 -55.30
C VAL A 197 27.34 76.33 -56.37
N TYR A 198 26.30 75.51 -56.32
CA TYR A 198 25.27 75.41 -57.36
C TYR A 198 23.87 75.78 -56.82
N LYS A 199 23.04 76.40 -57.67
CA LYS A 199 21.61 76.63 -57.37
C LYS A 199 20.82 75.31 -57.48
N GLU A 200 19.68 75.21 -56.78
CA GLU A 200 18.93 73.96 -56.62
C GLU A 200 18.54 73.22 -57.92
N GLY A 201 18.42 73.92 -59.04
CA GLY A 201 18.09 73.34 -60.36
C GLY A 201 19.29 72.89 -61.20
N HIS A 202 20.52 72.91 -60.68
CA HIS A 202 21.71 72.52 -61.43
C HIS A 202 21.71 71.00 -61.73
N PRO A 203 22.12 70.55 -62.93
CA PRO A 203 22.07 69.12 -63.32
C PRO A 203 22.76 68.16 -62.34
N GLU A 204 23.94 68.54 -61.82
CA GLU A 204 24.68 67.73 -60.82
C GLU A 204 23.96 67.65 -59.46
N MET A 205 23.23 68.71 -59.06
CA MET A 205 22.42 68.69 -57.83
C MET A 205 21.21 67.76 -57.98
N ILE A 206 20.56 67.77 -59.14
CA ILE A 206 19.44 66.88 -59.45
C ILE A 206 19.91 65.43 -59.48
N LYS A 207 21.07 65.15 -60.09
CA LYS A 207 21.65 63.80 -60.17
C LYS A 207 21.92 63.21 -58.79
N VAL A 208 22.62 63.93 -57.91
CA VAL A 208 22.93 63.44 -56.56
C VAL A 208 21.67 63.31 -55.70
N LYS A 209 20.70 64.23 -55.83
CA LYS A 209 19.40 64.11 -55.14
C LYS A 209 18.63 62.87 -55.60
N ASN A 210 18.66 62.52 -56.89
CA ASN A 210 18.05 61.30 -57.41
C ASN A 210 18.76 60.04 -56.90
N GLU A 211 20.09 60.00 -56.90
CA GLU A 211 20.89 58.89 -56.32
C GLU A 211 20.58 58.70 -54.83
N MET A 212 20.42 59.80 -54.07
CA MET A 212 19.99 59.73 -52.67
C MET A 212 18.57 59.18 -52.52
N ALA A 213 17.62 59.61 -53.36
CA ALA A 213 16.25 59.11 -53.34
C ALA A 213 16.17 57.61 -53.65
N GLU A 214 16.96 57.13 -54.62
CA GLU A 214 17.10 55.71 -54.93
C GLU A 214 17.68 54.91 -53.75
N LEU A 215 18.68 55.47 -53.07
CA LEU A 215 19.30 54.81 -51.93
C LEU A 215 18.36 54.75 -50.71
N VAL A 216 17.57 55.80 -50.47
CA VAL A 216 16.50 55.78 -49.45
C VAL A 216 15.47 54.70 -49.77
N ALA A 217 15.03 54.60 -51.02
CA ALA A 217 14.09 53.55 -51.44
C ALA A 217 14.68 52.14 -51.25
N LYS A 218 15.98 51.94 -51.51
CA LYS A 218 16.68 50.69 -51.21
C LYS A 218 16.71 50.40 -49.69
N ILE A 219 17.07 51.37 -48.85
CA ILE A 219 17.09 51.21 -47.39
C ILE A 219 15.70 50.88 -46.85
N GLU A 220 14.65 51.54 -47.33
CA GLU A 220 13.27 51.26 -46.92
C GLU A 220 12.80 49.87 -47.37
N LYS A 221 13.17 49.44 -48.57
CA LYS A 221 12.90 48.10 -49.08
C LYS A 221 13.58 47.04 -48.22
N GLU A 222 14.84 47.25 -47.89
CA GLU A 222 15.63 46.37 -47.02
C GLU A 222 15.01 46.30 -45.61
N LYS A 223 14.68 47.44 -45.00
CA LYS A 223 13.99 47.48 -43.69
C LYS A 223 12.64 46.76 -43.67
N LYS A 224 11.86 46.84 -44.76
CA LYS A 224 10.59 46.11 -44.87
C LYS A 224 10.79 44.60 -45.02
N SER A 225 11.86 44.17 -45.69
CA SER A 225 12.17 42.75 -45.90
C SER A 225 12.69 42.00 -44.66
N VAL A 226 13.13 42.73 -43.62
CA VAL A 226 13.56 42.15 -42.33
C VAL A 226 12.40 41.44 -41.58
N TYR A 227 11.15 41.75 -41.93
CA TYR A 227 9.96 41.20 -41.29
C TYR A 227 9.33 40.01 -42.04
N ASP A 228 9.89 39.58 -43.17
CA ASP A 228 9.39 38.43 -43.93
C ASP A 228 10.13 37.14 -43.51
N TYR A 229 9.55 36.42 -42.56
CA TYR A 229 10.15 35.24 -41.91
C TYR A 229 9.97 33.93 -42.69
N ASP A 230 9.00 33.88 -43.61
CA ASP A 230 8.57 32.61 -44.23
C ASP A 230 9.56 32.15 -45.31
N ASN A 231 10.37 33.06 -45.86
CA ASN A 231 11.28 32.80 -46.99
C ASN A 231 12.77 32.72 -46.61
N ILE A 232 13.13 32.53 -45.34
CA ILE A 232 14.53 32.49 -44.88
C ILE A 232 15.38 31.47 -45.67
N GLU A 233 14.79 30.36 -46.14
CA GLU A 233 15.46 29.35 -46.98
C GLU A 233 15.74 29.78 -48.42
N ASP A 234 14.91 30.63 -49.02
CA ASP A 234 15.18 31.17 -50.36
C ASP A 234 16.40 32.10 -50.38
N TYR A 235 16.69 32.74 -49.25
CA TYR A 235 17.89 33.54 -49.03
C TYR A 235 19.13 32.71 -48.61
N LEU A 236 18.99 31.38 -48.48
CA LEU A 236 20.05 30.44 -48.11
C LEU A 236 20.59 29.65 -49.32
N LYS A 237 20.17 29.96 -50.55
CA LYS A 237 20.79 29.42 -51.77
C LYS A 237 22.30 29.74 -51.78
N PRO A 238 23.17 28.85 -52.28
CA PRO A 238 24.63 29.06 -52.30
C PRO A 238 25.03 30.43 -52.87
N GLU A 239 24.27 30.91 -53.86
CA GLU A 239 24.44 32.21 -54.52
C GLU A 239 24.28 33.41 -53.57
N ALA A 240 23.34 33.35 -52.62
CA ALA A 240 23.13 34.39 -51.61
C ALA A 240 24.16 34.29 -50.47
N GLN A 241 24.57 33.07 -50.11
CA GLN A 241 25.62 32.85 -49.10
C GLN A 241 26.98 33.45 -49.53
N HIS A 242 27.33 33.37 -50.82
CA HIS A 242 28.55 33.99 -51.34
C HIS A 242 28.55 35.53 -51.25
N GLN A 243 27.38 36.17 -51.33
CA GLN A 243 27.24 37.61 -51.16
C GLN A 243 27.29 38.05 -49.69
N LEU A 244 26.93 37.14 -48.77
CA LEU A 244 26.87 37.40 -47.34
C LEU A 244 28.16 36.99 -46.60
N ALA A 245 28.97 36.09 -47.16
CA ALA A 245 30.24 35.61 -46.59
C ALA A 245 31.34 36.70 -46.47
N GLY A 246 31.17 37.85 -47.14
CA GLY A 246 32.06 39.01 -47.01
C GLY A 246 31.85 39.83 -45.73
N PHE A 247 30.73 39.61 -45.03
CA PHE A 247 30.36 40.26 -43.78
C PHE A 247 30.81 39.39 -42.59
N LYS A 248 31.78 39.84 -41.79
CA LYS A 248 32.30 39.08 -40.65
C LYS A 248 31.81 39.67 -39.32
N ALA A 249 30.86 38.97 -38.69
CA ALA A 249 31.01 38.30 -37.39
C ALA A 249 29.75 37.47 -37.08
N ASN A 250 29.72 36.16 -37.42
CA ASN A 250 28.66 35.31 -36.87
C ASN A 250 28.99 35.00 -35.41
N ASN A 251 28.26 35.64 -34.51
CA ASN A 251 28.50 35.56 -33.08
C ASN A 251 27.83 34.33 -32.42
N ILE A 252 27.10 33.52 -33.18
CA ILE A 252 26.53 32.24 -32.72
C ILE A 252 26.98 31.10 -33.63
N SER A 253 27.52 30.03 -33.04
CA SER A 253 27.92 28.84 -33.79
C SER A 253 27.51 27.56 -33.06
N VAL A 254 27.27 26.49 -33.83
CA VAL A 254 27.10 25.14 -33.26
C VAL A 254 28.49 24.65 -32.86
N GLN A 255 28.69 24.46 -31.55
CA GLN A 255 29.94 23.92 -31.01
C GLN A 255 29.95 22.40 -31.15
N ASP A 256 28.92 21.74 -30.59
CA ASP A 256 28.76 20.28 -30.64
C ASP A 256 27.35 19.94 -31.14
N SER A 257 27.28 19.14 -32.20
CA SER A 257 26.01 18.59 -32.69
C SER A 257 25.49 17.51 -31.74
N ALA A 258 24.17 17.38 -31.63
CA ALA A 258 23.53 16.30 -30.89
C ALA A 258 23.82 14.95 -31.54
N GLU A 259 24.38 14.05 -30.73
CA GLU A 259 24.49 12.63 -31.02
C GLU A 259 23.19 11.89 -30.67
N ILE A 260 23.02 10.69 -31.24
CA ILE A 260 21.87 9.84 -30.95
C ILE A 260 22.02 9.27 -29.53
N PRO A 261 21.12 9.61 -28.59
CA PRO A 261 21.23 9.14 -27.21
C PRO A 261 20.96 7.64 -27.10
N VAL A 262 21.89 6.92 -26.46
CA VAL A 262 21.80 5.46 -26.23
C VAL A 262 21.10 5.07 -24.93
N VAL A 263 20.97 6.01 -23.98
CA VAL A 263 20.33 5.76 -22.67
C VAL A 263 19.10 6.64 -22.50
N PRO A 264 17.95 6.10 -22.09
CA PRO A 264 16.76 6.90 -21.82
C PRO A 264 16.87 7.64 -20.48
N ILE A 265 16.32 8.85 -20.44
CA ILE A 265 16.22 9.68 -19.23
C ILE A 265 14.99 9.36 -18.37
N LYS A 266 13.97 8.71 -18.97
CA LYS A 266 12.74 8.28 -18.30
C LYS A 266 12.28 6.92 -18.86
N PRO A 267 11.59 6.10 -18.04
CA PRO A 267 11.40 6.25 -16.60
C PRO A 267 12.72 6.03 -15.82
N LYS A 268 12.89 6.72 -14.68
CA LYS A 268 14.03 6.49 -13.78
C LYS A 268 13.80 5.20 -12.98
N ARG A 269 13.98 4.05 -13.63
CA ARG A 269 13.62 2.72 -13.10
C ARG A 269 14.13 2.47 -11.68
N ALA A 270 15.40 2.75 -11.42
CA ALA A 270 16.00 2.57 -10.10
C ALA A 270 15.30 3.44 -9.03
N LEU A 271 15.06 4.72 -9.32
CA LEU A 271 14.36 5.62 -8.41
C LEU A 271 12.92 5.16 -8.15
N ASN A 272 12.20 4.77 -9.20
CA ASN A 272 10.82 4.28 -9.08
C ASN A 272 10.74 3.03 -8.20
N ILE A 273 11.68 2.10 -8.33
CA ILE A 273 11.74 0.88 -7.51
C ILE A 273 12.07 1.22 -6.06
N VAL A 274 13.04 2.11 -5.81
CA VAL A 274 13.36 2.58 -4.44
C VAL A 274 12.13 3.21 -3.79
N LEU A 275 11.43 4.09 -4.51
CA LEU A 275 10.19 4.70 -4.03
C LEU A 275 9.09 3.64 -3.78
N ALA A 276 8.96 2.65 -4.66
CA ALA A 276 8.01 1.55 -4.50
C ALA A 276 8.27 0.73 -3.24
N VAL A 277 9.54 0.44 -2.92
CA VAL A 277 9.94 -0.28 -1.71
C VAL A 277 9.59 0.54 -0.47
N VAL A 278 9.92 1.84 -0.45
CA VAL A 278 9.60 2.72 0.68
C VAL A 278 8.09 2.81 0.92
N ILE A 279 7.32 3.07 -0.15
CA ILE A 279 5.85 3.15 -0.07
C ILE A 279 5.25 1.79 0.35
N GLY A 280 5.76 0.69 -0.21
CA GLY A 280 5.30 -0.66 0.13
C GLY A 280 5.53 -1.01 1.59
N ILE A 281 6.68 -0.64 2.18
CA ILE A 281 6.97 -0.88 3.60
C ILE A 281 6.07 0.01 4.48
N MET A 282 6.04 1.31 4.21
CA MET A 282 5.25 2.26 5.01
C MET A 282 3.75 1.93 4.97
N GLY A 283 3.21 1.72 3.76
CA GLY A 283 1.83 1.34 3.56
C GLY A 283 1.52 -0.06 4.11
N GLY A 284 2.45 -1.01 3.98
CA GLY A 284 2.28 -2.37 4.52
C GLY A 284 2.23 -2.41 6.04
N ILE A 285 3.07 -1.61 6.71
CA ILE A 285 2.99 -1.41 8.16
C ILE A 285 1.63 -0.80 8.52
N GLY A 286 1.24 0.30 7.88
CA GLY A 286 -0.05 0.95 8.13
C GLY A 286 -1.24 -0.01 7.94
N MET A 287 -1.22 -0.83 6.89
CA MET A 287 -2.23 -1.83 6.60
C MET A 287 -2.26 -2.96 7.63
N ALA A 288 -1.11 -3.40 8.14
CA ALA A 288 -1.02 -4.39 9.21
C ALA A 288 -1.67 -3.88 10.51
N PHE A 289 -1.38 -2.63 10.91
CA PHE A 289 -2.03 -2.01 12.06
C PHE A 289 -3.53 -1.82 11.85
N PHE A 290 -3.95 -1.37 10.67
CA PHE A 290 -5.36 -1.21 10.34
C PHE A 290 -6.11 -2.55 10.37
N SER A 291 -5.50 -3.61 9.84
CA SER A 291 -6.08 -4.96 9.90
C SER A 291 -6.16 -5.51 11.32
N GLU A 292 -5.21 -5.20 12.20
CA GLU A 292 -5.30 -5.63 13.61
C GLU A 292 -6.35 -4.81 14.38
N TYR A 293 -6.46 -3.52 14.09
CA TYR A 293 -7.48 -2.66 14.70
C TYR A 293 -8.92 -3.12 14.38
N LEU A 294 -9.14 -3.65 13.16
CA LEU A 294 -10.44 -4.20 12.78
C LEU A 294 -10.72 -5.59 13.34
N ASP A 295 -9.72 -6.30 13.85
CA ASP A 295 -9.88 -7.65 14.39
C ASP A 295 -10.22 -7.60 15.88
N ASP A 296 -11.48 -7.87 16.19
CA ASP A 296 -12.00 -7.88 17.55
C ASP A 296 -11.93 -9.26 18.22
N THR A 297 -11.21 -10.24 17.67
CA THR A 297 -11.18 -11.61 18.20
C THR A 297 -10.20 -11.79 19.37
N ALA A 298 -10.56 -12.66 20.31
CA ALA A 298 -9.68 -13.09 21.40
C ALA A 298 -8.72 -14.17 20.89
N LYS A 299 -7.41 -13.90 20.92
CA LYS A 299 -6.38 -14.76 20.33
C LYS A 299 -5.50 -15.43 21.37
N SER A 300 -5.27 -14.76 22.49
CA SER A 300 -4.36 -15.18 23.55
C SER A 300 -5.03 -15.19 24.91
N ILE A 301 -4.39 -15.80 25.92
CA ILE A 301 -4.96 -15.85 27.27
C ILE A 301 -5.01 -14.45 27.88
N GLU A 302 -4.02 -13.61 27.59
CA GLU A 302 -3.95 -12.23 28.06
C GLU A 302 -5.16 -11.42 27.53
N ASP A 303 -5.55 -11.63 26.27
CA ASP A 303 -6.75 -10.99 25.69
C ASP A 303 -8.04 -11.39 26.43
N VAL A 304 -8.08 -12.61 26.96
CA VAL A 304 -9.25 -13.17 27.64
C VAL A 304 -9.28 -12.70 29.09
N GLU A 305 -8.16 -12.76 29.81
CA GLU A 305 -8.05 -12.34 31.22
C GLU A 305 -8.33 -10.85 31.41
N GLU A 306 -7.96 -10.00 30.43
CA GLU A 306 -8.29 -8.57 30.44
C GLU A 306 -9.81 -8.32 30.46
N ILE A 307 -10.58 -9.20 29.84
CA ILE A 307 -12.03 -9.06 29.66
C ILE A 307 -12.82 -9.84 30.72
N ALA A 308 -12.38 -11.06 31.00
CA ALA A 308 -13.03 -12.04 31.85
C ALA A 308 -11.97 -12.69 32.76
N PRO A 309 -11.72 -12.14 33.96
CA PRO A 309 -10.70 -12.61 34.90
C PRO A 309 -11.12 -13.91 35.61
N TRP A 310 -11.57 -14.91 34.85
CA TRP A 310 -11.81 -16.26 35.34
C TRP A 310 -10.50 -17.07 35.34
N PRO A 311 -10.36 -18.08 36.22
CA PRO A 311 -9.15 -18.90 36.25
C PRO A 311 -8.85 -19.56 34.90
N PHE A 312 -7.58 -19.65 34.52
CA PHE A 312 -7.18 -20.37 33.31
C PHE A 312 -6.95 -21.86 33.62
N LEU A 313 -7.64 -22.76 32.91
CA LEU A 313 -7.51 -24.21 33.09
C LEU A 313 -6.48 -24.83 32.15
N GLY A 314 -6.32 -24.26 30.96
CA GLY A 314 -5.38 -24.74 29.95
C GLY A 314 -5.79 -24.40 28.52
N SER A 315 -4.91 -24.72 27.57
CA SER A 315 -5.15 -24.52 26.14
C SER A 315 -5.07 -25.81 25.36
N VAL A 316 -5.89 -25.92 24.32
CA VAL A 316 -5.98 -27.12 23.46
C VAL A 316 -5.57 -26.75 22.03
N PRO A 317 -4.52 -27.39 21.47
CA PRO A 317 -4.08 -27.15 20.10
C PRO A 317 -5.12 -27.45 19.04
N ARG A 318 -5.07 -26.70 17.94
CA ARG A 318 -5.93 -26.98 16.77
C ARG A 318 -5.60 -28.34 16.15
N MET A 319 -6.54 -29.28 16.26
CA MET A 319 -6.48 -30.58 15.60
C MET A 319 -6.77 -30.47 14.09
N LYS A 320 -5.82 -30.92 13.27
CA LYS A 320 -5.98 -31.03 11.80
C LYS A 320 -6.92 -32.19 11.43
N GLY A 321 -7.45 -32.17 10.21
CA GLY A 321 -8.39 -33.18 9.68
C GLY A 321 -9.76 -32.59 9.35
N ARG A 322 -10.35 -33.03 8.23
CA ARG A 322 -11.67 -32.62 7.71
C ARG A 322 -12.54 -33.85 7.47
N GLY A 323 -13.86 -33.69 7.62
CA GLY A 323 -14.86 -34.74 7.39
C GLY A 323 -15.34 -35.44 8.68
N LYS A 324 -16.51 -36.09 8.60
CA LYS A 324 -17.22 -36.67 9.76
C LYS A 324 -16.36 -37.66 10.56
N ARG A 325 -15.62 -38.54 9.87
CA ARG A 325 -14.71 -39.48 10.54
C ARG A 325 -13.64 -38.74 11.36
N ALA A 326 -12.97 -37.77 10.74
CA ALA A 326 -11.93 -36.97 11.40
C ALA A 326 -12.45 -36.19 12.62
N GLU A 327 -13.70 -35.71 12.58
CA GLU A 327 -14.34 -35.04 13.71
C GLU A 327 -14.58 -36.01 14.88
N LEU A 328 -15.10 -37.21 14.60
CA LEU A 328 -15.26 -38.25 15.63
C LEU A 328 -13.93 -38.65 16.25
N GLU A 329 -12.82 -38.70 15.48
CA GLU A 329 -11.50 -39.02 16.05
C GLU A 329 -10.97 -37.91 16.96
N LYS A 330 -11.39 -36.66 16.75
CA LYS A 330 -11.04 -35.52 17.63
C LYS A 330 -11.85 -35.58 18.93
N ASP A 331 -13.11 -35.97 18.86
CA ASP A 331 -14.01 -36.05 20.02
C ASP A 331 -13.56 -37.09 21.06
N VAL A 332 -12.78 -38.10 20.66
CA VAL A 332 -12.19 -39.12 21.57
C VAL A 332 -10.66 -39.24 21.44
N ARG A 333 -9.97 -38.11 21.23
CA ARG A 333 -8.51 -38.03 21.02
C ARG A 333 -7.70 -38.67 22.15
N VAL A 334 -8.08 -38.42 23.41
CA VAL A 334 -7.41 -38.95 24.61
C VAL A 334 -7.38 -40.48 24.62
N GLN A 335 -8.47 -41.12 24.17
CA GLN A 335 -8.56 -42.58 24.08
C GLN A 335 -7.74 -43.12 22.90
N ARG A 336 -7.87 -42.50 21.72
CA ARG A 336 -7.25 -43.02 20.49
C ARG A 336 -5.74 -42.81 20.42
N LEU A 337 -5.27 -41.67 20.91
CA LEU A 337 -3.85 -41.29 20.86
C LEU A 337 -3.39 -40.77 22.22
N PRO A 338 -3.14 -41.68 23.19
CA PRO A 338 -2.79 -41.30 24.55
C PRO A 338 -1.54 -40.44 24.67
N ARG A 339 -0.58 -40.56 23.74
CA ARG A 339 0.70 -39.79 23.74
C ARG A 339 0.64 -38.50 22.91
N ASP A 340 -0.53 -38.13 22.39
CA ASP A 340 -0.69 -36.91 21.58
C ASP A 340 -0.63 -35.65 22.47
N PRO A 341 -0.04 -34.53 22.00
CA PRO A 341 -0.02 -33.26 22.73
C PRO A 341 -1.40 -32.75 23.15
N VAL A 342 -2.44 -33.02 22.36
CA VAL A 342 -3.82 -32.69 22.70
C VAL A 342 -4.28 -33.50 23.91
N SER A 343 -3.90 -34.77 24.00
CA SER A 343 -4.22 -35.65 25.12
C SER A 343 -3.56 -35.16 26.42
N GLU A 344 -2.29 -34.74 26.34
CA GLU A 344 -1.58 -34.10 27.46
C GLU A 344 -2.20 -32.77 27.89
N SER A 345 -2.73 -32.00 26.93
CA SER A 345 -3.48 -30.77 27.24
C SER A 345 -4.74 -31.08 28.06
N TYR A 346 -5.50 -32.13 27.72
CA TYR A 346 -6.68 -32.54 28.49
C TYR A 346 -6.33 -33.17 29.86
N ARG A 347 -5.18 -33.85 30.00
CA ARG A 347 -4.68 -34.29 31.31
C ARG A 347 -4.29 -33.11 32.19
N SER A 348 -3.65 -32.09 31.62
CA SER A 348 -3.30 -30.86 32.32
C SER A 348 -4.56 -30.12 32.79
N ILE A 349 -5.56 -29.95 31.89
CA ILE A 349 -6.85 -29.34 32.23
C ILE A 349 -7.57 -30.12 33.35
N ARG A 350 -7.59 -31.46 33.28
CA ARG A 350 -8.13 -32.30 34.37
C ARG A 350 -7.44 -32.00 35.69
N THR A 351 -6.12 -31.97 35.71
CA THR A 351 -5.34 -31.67 36.92
C THR A 351 -5.69 -30.29 37.48
N SER A 352 -5.79 -29.26 36.63
CA SER A 352 -6.22 -27.91 37.04
C SER A 352 -7.63 -27.91 37.64
N ILE A 353 -8.57 -28.68 37.07
CA ILE A 353 -9.93 -28.81 37.58
C ILE A 353 -9.95 -29.49 38.96
N LEU A 354 -9.18 -30.56 39.15
CA LEU A 354 -9.08 -31.26 40.42
C LEU A 354 -8.47 -30.36 41.52
N PHE A 355 -7.48 -29.52 41.17
CA PHE A 355 -6.92 -28.53 42.10
C PHE A 355 -7.88 -27.38 42.44
N SER A 356 -8.84 -27.08 41.57
CA SER A 356 -9.88 -26.09 41.84
C SER A 356 -10.96 -26.58 42.81
N SER A 357 -10.98 -27.88 43.13
CA SER A 357 -11.85 -28.48 44.14
C SER A 357 -11.22 -28.34 45.53
N THR A 358 -11.95 -27.79 46.50
CA THR A 358 -11.52 -27.70 47.90
C THR A 358 -12.49 -28.45 48.80
N GLU A 359 -12.09 -28.78 50.04
CA GLU A 359 -13.00 -29.43 51.00
C GLU A 359 -14.25 -28.59 51.27
N GLU A 360 -14.10 -27.26 51.33
CA GLU A 360 -15.22 -26.31 51.54
C GLU A 360 -16.10 -26.14 50.28
N ARG A 361 -15.56 -26.39 49.09
CA ARG A 361 -16.24 -26.19 47.81
C ARG A 361 -15.91 -27.32 46.84
N PRO A 362 -16.42 -28.54 47.10
CA PRO A 362 -16.15 -29.70 46.26
C PRO A 362 -16.64 -29.45 44.84
N LEU A 363 -15.93 -30.01 43.87
CA LEU A 363 -16.27 -29.93 42.46
C LEU A 363 -16.51 -31.34 41.92
N ARG A 364 -17.77 -31.77 41.89
CA ARG A 364 -18.21 -33.09 41.40
C ARG A 364 -19.10 -32.99 40.16
N SER A 365 -19.67 -31.82 39.88
CA SER A 365 -20.51 -31.59 38.71
C SER A 365 -20.12 -30.29 38.00
N VAL A 366 -19.94 -30.36 36.68
CA VAL A 366 -19.63 -29.16 35.87
C VAL A 366 -20.45 -29.13 34.59
N VAL A 367 -20.83 -27.91 34.19
CA VAL A 367 -21.37 -27.64 32.85
C VAL A 367 -20.27 -27.10 31.95
N VAL A 368 -20.13 -27.67 30.75
CA VAL A 368 -19.22 -27.18 29.72
C VAL A 368 -20.05 -26.38 28.71
N THR A 369 -19.72 -25.10 28.54
CA THR A 369 -20.38 -24.21 27.59
C THR A 369 -19.37 -23.39 26.81
N SER A 370 -19.86 -22.55 25.89
CA SER A 370 -19.02 -21.69 25.06
C SER A 370 -19.79 -20.45 24.58
N PRO A 371 -19.12 -19.33 24.25
CA PRO A 371 -19.78 -18.15 23.69
C PRO A 371 -20.59 -18.38 22.42
N GLY A 372 -20.12 -19.24 21.53
CA GLY A 372 -20.70 -19.49 20.22
C GLY A 372 -20.79 -20.98 19.84
N PRO A 373 -21.53 -21.32 18.77
CA PRO A 373 -21.59 -22.68 18.27
C PRO A 373 -20.23 -23.14 17.72
N GLN A 374 -19.97 -24.45 17.77
CA GLN A 374 -18.79 -25.11 17.19
C GLN A 374 -17.43 -24.70 17.78
N GLU A 375 -17.37 -24.07 18.95
CA GLU A 375 -16.11 -23.72 19.62
C GLU A 375 -15.40 -24.91 20.29
N GLY A 376 -16.02 -26.10 20.25
CA GLY A 376 -15.43 -27.36 20.71
C GLY A 376 -15.76 -27.76 22.15
N LYS A 377 -16.89 -27.28 22.69
CA LYS A 377 -17.47 -27.69 23.98
C LYS A 377 -17.67 -29.21 24.10
N THR A 378 -18.45 -29.84 23.21
CA THR A 378 -18.65 -31.31 23.20
C THR A 378 -17.34 -32.08 23.11
N THR A 379 -16.42 -31.66 22.23
CA THR A 379 -15.09 -32.26 22.08
C THR A 379 -14.27 -32.17 23.38
N THR A 380 -14.31 -31.01 24.03
CA THR A 380 -13.63 -30.76 25.31
C THR A 380 -14.23 -31.61 26.40
N LEU A 381 -15.56 -31.68 26.47
CA LEU A 381 -16.30 -32.49 27.43
C LEU A 381 -15.97 -33.97 27.30
N CYS A 382 -15.98 -34.52 26.08
CA CYS A 382 -15.68 -35.93 25.84
C CYS A 382 -14.25 -36.27 26.26
N ASN A 383 -13.26 -35.52 25.78
CA ASN A 383 -11.86 -35.78 26.10
C ASN A 383 -11.52 -35.55 27.58
N LEU A 384 -12.10 -34.53 28.21
CA LEU A 384 -11.96 -34.30 29.64
C LEU A 384 -12.59 -35.44 30.45
N GLY A 385 -13.77 -35.90 30.05
CA GLY A 385 -14.45 -37.06 30.64
C GLY A 385 -13.63 -38.34 30.58
N ILE A 386 -13.07 -38.64 29.41
CA ILE A 386 -12.14 -39.77 29.22
C ILE A 386 -10.90 -39.61 30.12
N SER A 387 -10.34 -38.40 30.18
CA SER A 387 -9.17 -38.11 31.03
C SER A 387 -9.46 -38.32 32.52
N ILE A 388 -10.66 -37.94 32.99
CA ILE A 388 -11.13 -38.17 34.36
C ILE A 388 -11.33 -39.67 34.62
N ALA A 389 -11.97 -40.39 33.70
CA ALA A 389 -12.20 -41.84 33.81
C ALA A 389 -10.89 -42.64 33.85
N GLN A 390 -9.91 -42.29 33.00
CA GLN A 390 -8.57 -42.89 33.01
C GLN A 390 -7.79 -42.64 34.32
N ASN A 391 -8.23 -41.70 35.17
CA ASN A 391 -7.67 -41.48 36.51
C ASN A 391 -8.36 -42.34 37.59
N GLY A 392 -9.22 -43.28 37.21
CA GLY A 392 -9.93 -44.18 38.12
C GLY A 392 -11.27 -43.65 38.64
N SER A 393 -11.69 -42.44 38.27
CA SER A 393 -12.98 -41.87 38.69
C SER A 393 -14.12 -42.40 37.81
N LYS A 394 -15.29 -42.68 38.40
CA LYS A 394 -16.51 -42.96 37.65
C LYS A 394 -17.09 -41.65 37.09
N ALA A 395 -16.91 -41.42 35.80
CA ALA A 395 -17.39 -40.22 35.12
C ALA A 395 -18.70 -40.49 34.35
N LEU A 396 -19.64 -39.55 34.43
CA LEU A 396 -20.84 -39.54 33.59
C LEU A 396 -20.84 -38.32 32.68
N LEU A 397 -20.94 -38.54 31.37
CA LEU A 397 -21.18 -37.48 30.38
C LEU A 397 -22.67 -37.39 30.08
N VAL A 398 -23.21 -36.18 30.14
CA VAL A 398 -24.64 -35.95 29.93
C VAL A 398 -24.82 -34.95 28.80
N ASP A 399 -25.51 -35.37 27.75
CA ASP A 399 -25.84 -34.52 26.61
C ASP A 399 -27.06 -33.65 26.96
N ALA A 400 -26.82 -32.51 27.62
CA ALA A 400 -27.86 -31.56 27.97
C ALA A 400 -28.15 -30.54 26.83
N ASP A 401 -27.44 -30.61 25.70
CA ASP A 401 -27.84 -29.93 24.45
C ASP A 401 -28.87 -30.76 23.69
N MET A 402 -30.09 -30.81 24.23
CA MET A 402 -31.20 -31.56 23.64
C MET A 402 -31.64 -31.02 22.27
N ARG A 403 -31.18 -29.84 21.86
CA ARG A 403 -31.50 -29.24 20.57
C ARG A 403 -30.64 -29.84 19.46
N LYS A 404 -29.36 -30.10 19.74
CA LYS A 404 -28.42 -30.72 18.80
C LYS A 404 -27.56 -31.76 19.51
N PRO A 405 -28.16 -32.87 20.01
CA PRO A 405 -27.42 -33.88 20.76
C PRO A 405 -26.38 -34.54 19.86
N ARG A 406 -25.17 -34.74 20.37
CA ARG A 406 -24.03 -35.31 19.62
C ARG A 406 -23.33 -36.47 20.32
N LEU A 407 -23.51 -36.65 21.64
CA LEU A 407 -22.79 -37.72 22.36
C LEU A 407 -23.12 -39.11 21.80
N HIS A 408 -24.36 -39.29 21.34
CA HIS A 408 -24.78 -40.56 20.76
C HIS A 408 -24.03 -40.92 19.46
N GLU A 409 -23.71 -39.92 18.63
CA GLU A 409 -22.89 -40.12 17.42
C GLU A 409 -21.44 -40.43 17.77
N ILE A 410 -20.90 -39.76 18.80
CA ILE A 410 -19.49 -39.88 19.21
C ILE A 410 -19.18 -41.26 19.77
N PHE A 411 -20.07 -41.79 20.61
CA PHE A 411 -19.93 -43.08 21.26
C PHE A 411 -20.69 -44.22 20.56
N ASN A 412 -21.21 -43.96 19.36
CA ASN A 412 -21.91 -44.95 18.54
C ASN A 412 -23.06 -45.70 19.27
N ILE A 413 -23.93 -44.94 19.93
CA ILE A 413 -25.12 -45.45 20.61
C ILE A 413 -26.41 -44.89 19.99
N GLU A 414 -27.54 -45.58 20.15
CA GLU A 414 -28.82 -45.06 19.70
C GLU A 414 -29.25 -43.82 20.50
N ASN A 415 -29.79 -42.79 19.85
CA ASN A 415 -30.35 -41.60 20.50
C ASN A 415 -31.78 -41.80 21.04
N LYS A 416 -32.00 -42.88 21.78
CA LYS A 416 -33.25 -43.21 22.47
C LYS A 416 -32.99 -43.46 23.94
N ASN A 417 -34.05 -43.33 24.74
CA ASN A 417 -34.05 -43.52 26.19
C ASN A 417 -32.97 -42.63 26.84
N GLY A 418 -33.02 -41.33 26.54
CA GLY A 418 -32.02 -40.37 27.01
C GLY A 418 -32.50 -39.43 28.09
N LEU A 419 -31.77 -38.33 28.27
CA LEU A 419 -32.08 -37.32 29.27
C LEU A 419 -33.49 -36.75 29.07
N SER A 420 -33.88 -36.43 27.84
CA SER A 420 -35.23 -35.90 27.56
C SER A 420 -36.33 -36.89 27.94
N ASP A 421 -36.16 -38.18 27.63
CA ASP A 421 -37.14 -39.23 27.93
C ASP A 421 -37.29 -39.42 29.44
N PHE A 422 -36.18 -39.35 30.20
CA PHE A 422 -36.19 -39.36 31.65
C PHE A 422 -36.91 -38.14 32.23
N LEU A 423 -36.60 -36.93 31.77
CA LEU A 423 -37.24 -35.70 32.24
C LEU A 423 -38.74 -35.67 31.90
N CYS A 424 -39.15 -36.30 30.80
CA CYS A 424 -40.57 -36.52 30.50
C CYS A 424 -41.22 -37.61 31.37
N GLY A 425 -40.46 -38.38 32.15
CA GLY A 425 -40.96 -39.48 33.00
C GLY A 425 -41.31 -40.75 32.22
N ARG A 426 -40.73 -40.95 31.03
CA ARG A 426 -40.98 -42.13 30.19
C ARG A 426 -40.11 -43.32 30.57
N ILE A 427 -38.97 -43.06 31.21
CA ILE A 427 -37.97 -44.05 31.61
C ILE A 427 -37.43 -43.73 33.00
N GLU A 428 -36.85 -44.74 33.64
CA GLU A 428 -36.11 -44.58 34.90
C GLU A 428 -34.66 -44.13 34.67
N PHE A 429 -34.01 -43.63 35.74
CA PHE A 429 -32.63 -43.16 35.68
C PHE A 429 -31.66 -44.22 35.14
N VAL A 430 -31.77 -45.46 35.61
CA VAL A 430 -30.87 -46.56 35.20
C VAL A 430 -30.94 -46.79 33.69
N SER A 431 -32.12 -46.72 33.10
CA SER A 431 -32.34 -46.90 31.66
C SER A 431 -31.80 -45.74 30.82
N SER A 432 -31.58 -44.56 31.42
CA SER A 432 -31.03 -43.38 30.76
C SER A 432 -29.50 -43.36 30.70
N VAL A 433 -28.84 -44.24 31.46
CA VAL A 433 -27.37 -44.31 31.57
C VAL A 433 -26.87 -45.50 30.78
N LYS A 434 -25.93 -45.26 29.87
CA LYS A 434 -25.31 -46.29 29.02
C LYS A 434 -23.81 -46.34 29.31
N ALA A 435 -23.28 -47.54 29.54
CA ALA A 435 -21.84 -47.74 29.64
C ALA A 435 -21.19 -47.54 28.25
N THR A 436 -19.94 -47.08 28.24
CA THR A 436 -19.12 -46.99 27.03
C THR A 436 -18.06 -48.08 27.00
N ASP A 437 -17.35 -48.20 25.88
CA ASP A 437 -16.16 -49.08 25.77
C ASP A 437 -14.96 -48.59 26.60
N ILE A 438 -15.08 -47.43 27.27
CA ILE A 438 -14.04 -46.84 28.08
C ILE A 438 -14.36 -47.11 29.56
N GLU A 439 -13.45 -47.82 30.22
CA GLU A 439 -13.60 -48.15 31.64
C GLU A 439 -13.78 -46.89 32.50
N GLY A 440 -14.75 -46.93 33.42
CA GLY A 440 -15.07 -45.80 34.28
C GLY A 440 -15.88 -44.67 33.61
N LEU A 441 -16.21 -44.77 32.32
CA LEU A 441 -16.98 -43.75 31.59
C LEU A 441 -18.36 -44.26 31.17
N SER A 442 -19.39 -43.57 31.65
CA SER A 442 -20.77 -43.75 31.21
C SER A 442 -21.30 -42.49 30.54
N ILE A 443 -22.36 -42.63 29.74
CA ILE A 443 -23.01 -41.53 29.05
C ILE A 443 -24.53 -41.56 29.17
N THR A 444 -25.14 -40.38 29.17
CA THR A 444 -26.55 -40.15 28.95
C THR A 444 -26.69 -39.27 27.71
N ASN A 445 -27.29 -39.80 26.64
CA ASN A 445 -27.55 -39.07 25.40
C ASN A 445 -28.73 -38.10 25.57
N GLY A 446 -28.97 -37.25 24.57
CA GLY A 446 -30.05 -36.25 24.63
C GLY A 446 -31.44 -36.87 24.65
N GLY A 447 -31.61 -38.03 24.00
CA GLY A 447 -32.89 -38.73 23.88
C GLY A 447 -33.77 -38.19 22.76
N THR A 448 -35.06 -38.55 22.79
CA THR A 448 -36.05 -38.09 21.80
C THR A 448 -36.21 -36.57 21.88
N HIS A 449 -36.23 -35.86 20.75
CA HIS A 449 -36.33 -34.40 20.74
C HIS A 449 -37.57 -33.92 21.54
N PRO A 450 -37.42 -33.15 22.63
CA PRO A 450 -38.55 -32.70 23.43
C PRO A 450 -39.16 -31.41 22.84
N PRO A 451 -40.43 -31.09 23.16
CA PRO A 451 -41.06 -29.85 22.71
C PRO A 451 -40.41 -28.61 23.35
N ASN A 452 -40.11 -28.66 24.65
CA ASN A 452 -39.57 -27.53 25.43
C ASN A 452 -38.26 -27.92 26.18
N PRO A 453 -37.09 -27.95 25.51
CA PRO A 453 -35.81 -28.30 26.14
C PRO A 453 -35.46 -27.49 27.40
N SER A 454 -35.61 -26.16 27.32
CA SER A 454 -35.21 -25.23 28.39
C SER A 454 -36.01 -25.43 29.68
N GLU A 455 -37.32 -25.70 29.57
CA GLU A 455 -38.19 -25.96 30.71
C GLU A 455 -37.80 -27.27 31.41
N LEU A 456 -37.50 -28.32 30.64
CA LEU A 456 -37.08 -29.60 31.18
C LEU A 456 -35.76 -29.49 31.97
N LEU A 457 -34.79 -28.75 31.44
CA LEU A 457 -33.50 -28.52 32.12
C LEU A 457 -33.65 -27.73 33.44
N SER A 458 -34.66 -26.86 33.53
CA SER A 458 -34.97 -26.09 34.74
C SER A 458 -35.84 -26.84 35.76
N SER A 459 -36.30 -28.04 35.42
CA SER A 459 -37.31 -28.78 36.19
C SER A 459 -36.75 -29.43 37.46
N GLN A 460 -37.61 -29.73 38.43
CA GLN A 460 -37.23 -30.51 39.62
C GLN A 460 -36.77 -31.94 39.27
N LYS A 461 -37.24 -32.49 38.15
CA LYS A 461 -36.75 -33.79 37.65
C LYS A 461 -35.29 -33.74 37.24
N MET A 462 -34.79 -32.59 36.74
CA MET A 462 -33.37 -32.44 36.45
C MET A 462 -32.54 -32.43 37.73
N LYS A 463 -33.00 -31.76 38.80
CA LYS A 463 -32.34 -31.84 40.11
C LYS A 463 -32.31 -33.26 40.65
N TYR A 464 -33.42 -34.00 40.50
CA TYR A 464 -33.49 -35.41 40.89
C TYR A 464 -32.52 -36.27 40.07
N PHE A 465 -32.40 -36.03 38.75
CA PHE A 465 -31.41 -36.69 37.90
C PHE A 465 -29.99 -36.50 38.42
N ILE A 466 -29.60 -35.26 38.73
CA ILE A 466 -28.27 -34.92 39.23
C ILE A 466 -28.01 -35.65 40.56
N GLN A 467 -28.95 -35.62 41.50
CA GLN A 467 -28.82 -36.30 42.79
C GLN A 467 -28.64 -37.81 42.65
N GLU A 468 -29.39 -38.46 41.77
CA GLU A 468 -29.23 -39.90 41.49
C GLU A 468 -27.88 -40.20 40.83
N ALA A 469 -27.41 -39.31 39.94
CA ALA A 469 -26.11 -39.44 39.30
C ALA A 469 -24.96 -39.28 40.30
N GLU A 470 -25.01 -38.29 41.19
CA GLU A 470 -24.00 -38.03 42.23
C GLU A 470 -23.84 -39.19 43.23
N ARG A 471 -24.85 -40.05 43.38
CA ARG A 471 -24.76 -41.27 44.21
C ARG A 471 -23.95 -42.38 43.53
N LYS A 472 -23.88 -42.41 42.20
CA LYS A 472 -23.28 -43.51 41.43
C LYS A 472 -21.97 -43.14 40.75
N PHE A 473 -21.75 -41.86 40.53
CA PHE A 473 -20.60 -41.32 39.80
C PHE A 473 -19.82 -40.34 40.67
N ASP A 474 -18.51 -40.34 40.49
CA ASP A 474 -17.60 -39.45 41.20
C ASP A 474 -17.61 -38.06 40.57
N PHE A 475 -17.78 -37.99 39.25
CA PHE A 475 -17.75 -36.74 38.48
C PHE A 475 -18.79 -36.71 37.35
N LEU A 476 -19.51 -35.60 37.22
CA LEU A 476 -20.56 -35.37 36.22
C LEU A 476 -20.15 -34.24 35.28
N LEU A 477 -20.21 -34.47 33.97
CA LEU A 477 -19.97 -33.44 32.94
C LEU A 477 -21.19 -33.28 32.05
N PHE A 478 -21.72 -32.06 31.99
CA PHE A 478 -22.90 -31.74 31.19
C PHE A 478 -22.51 -30.91 29.97
N ASP A 479 -22.85 -31.40 28.77
CA ASP A 479 -22.72 -30.64 27.53
C ASP A 479 -23.91 -29.72 27.39
N SER A 480 -23.70 -28.46 27.01
CA SER A 480 -24.74 -27.45 27.00
C SER A 480 -24.74 -26.62 25.72
N PRO A 481 -25.89 -26.03 25.34
CA PRO A 481 -25.91 -25.08 24.25
C PRO A 481 -25.05 -23.84 24.58
N PRO A 482 -24.55 -23.12 23.56
CA PRO A 482 -23.72 -21.93 23.77
C PRO A 482 -24.45 -20.80 24.48
N VAL A 483 -23.83 -20.26 25.54
CA VAL A 483 -24.40 -19.22 26.40
C VAL A 483 -24.64 -17.87 25.69
N GLY A 484 -23.90 -17.58 24.62
CA GLY A 484 -24.10 -16.36 23.84
C GLY A 484 -25.42 -16.36 23.05
N MET A 485 -26.04 -17.53 22.85
CA MET A 485 -27.31 -17.67 22.14
C MET A 485 -28.49 -17.99 23.06
N LEU A 486 -28.25 -18.74 24.14
CA LEU A 486 -29.29 -19.29 25.01
C LEU A 486 -28.88 -19.20 26.47
N THR A 487 -29.86 -19.01 27.36
CA THR A 487 -29.63 -18.95 28.83
C THR A 487 -29.72 -20.31 29.51
N ASP A 488 -29.98 -21.39 28.78
CA ASP A 488 -30.14 -22.76 29.31
C ASP A 488 -28.94 -23.18 30.16
N ALA A 489 -27.71 -22.92 29.68
CA ALA A 489 -26.47 -23.22 30.40
C ALA A 489 -26.35 -22.44 31.73
N MET A 490 -26.91 -21.23 31.81
CA MET A 490 -26.92 -20.43 33.04
C MET A 490 -27.90 -20.97 34.06
N ILE A 491 -29.13 -21.31 33.64
CA ILE A 491 -30.14 -21.90 34.53
C ILE A 491 -29.58 -23.19 35.12
N PHE A 492 -29.00 -24.02 34.26
CA PHE A 492 -28.42 -25.28 34.64
C PHE A 492 -27.19 -25.11 35.56
N SER A 493 -26.38 -24.07 35.37
CA SER A 493 -25.20 -23.81 36.22
C SER A 493 -25.51 -23.54 37.70
N SER A 494 -26.76 -23.22 38.04
CA SER A 494 -27.20 -23.10 39.45
C SER A 494 -27.44 -24.45 40.14
N MET A 495 -27.50 -25.55 39.37
CA MET A 495 -27.76 -26.91 39.86
C MET A 495 -26.50 -27.79 39.89
N VAL A 496 -25.35 -27.26 39.46
CA VAL A 496 -24.06 -27.95 39.43
C VAL A 496 -23.01 -27.10 40.13
N ASP A 497 -21.87 -27.70 40.48
CA ASP A 497 -20.85 -27.04 41.32
C ASP A 497 -20.08 -25.93 40.58
N GLY A 498 -20.08 -25.95 39.25
CA GLY A 498 -19.50 -24.86 38.47
C GLY A 498 -19.59 -25.01 36.95
N MET A 499 -19.08 -23.98 36.27
CA MET A 499 -19.07 -23.86 34.81
C MET A 499 -17.65 -23.82 34.27
N ILE A 500 -17.42 -24.51 33.16
CA ILE A 500 -16.20 -24.40 32.34
C ILE A 500 -16.55 -23.66 31.05
N MET A 501 -15.82 -22.59 30.77
CA MET A 501 -15.99 -21.79 29.55
C MET A 501 -14.97 -22.20 28.49
N VAL A 502 -15.44 -22.71 27.35
CA VAL A 502 -14.58 -23.01 26.20
C VAL A 502 -14.61 -21.82 25.24
N ILE A 503 -13.44 -21.26 24.91
CA ILE A 503 -13.30 -20.11 24.01
C ILE A 503 -12.50 -20.55 22.77
N GLU A 504 -12.98 -20.22 21.57
CA GLU A 504 -12.24 -20.52 20.33
C GLU A 504 -11.26 -19.39 20.01
N SER A 505 -9.97 -19.72 20.02
CA SER A 505 -8.88 -18.80 19.67
C SER A 505 -9.08 -18.21 18.27
N SER A 506 -8.89 -16.89 18.16
CA SER A 506 -8.92 -16.13 16.89
C SER A 506 -10.27 -16.16 16.17
N LYS A 507 -11.36 -16.48 16.88
CA LYS A 507 -12.72 -16.48 16.32
C LYS A 507 -13.75 -15.87 17.26
N THR A 508 -13.65 -16.15 18.56
CA THR A 508 -14.58 -15.55 19.53
C THR A 508 -14.29 -14.05 19.65
N SER A 509 -15.30 -13.20 19.44
CA SER A 509 -15.18 -11.75 19.60
C SER A 509 -15.01 -11.36 21.07
N LYS A 510 -14.06 -10.45 21.33
CA LYS A 510 -13.81 -9.78 22.61
C LYS A 510 -15.08 -9.10 23.15
N ARG A 511 -15.87 -8.49 22.26
CA ARG A 511 -17.14 -7.84 22.65
C ARG A 511 -18.17 -8.85 23.12
N THR A 512 -18.29 -9.97 22.41
CA THR A 512 -19.19 -11.07 22.81
C THR A 512 -18.77 -11.65 24.14
N LEU A 513 -17.46 -11.88 24.34
CA LEU A 513 -16.91 -12.36 25.61
C LEU A 513 -17.22 -11.39 26.76
N ALA A 514 -17.02 -10.08 26.57
CA ALA A 514 -17.32 -9.06 27.57
C ALA A 514 -18.80 -9.05 27.98
N ARG A 515 -19.70 -9.20 27.01
CA ARG A 515 -21.15 -9.31 27.26
C ARG A 515 -21.49 -10.57 28.08
N ILE A 516 -20.91 -11.71 27.71
CA ILE A 516 -21.13 -12.98 28.41
C ILE A 516 -20.58 -12.93 29.83
N TYR A 517 -19.38 -12.36 30.01
CA TYR A 517 -18.77 -12.15 31.32
C TYR A 517 -19.72 -11.37 32.24
N LYS A 518 -20.25 -10.23 31.76
CA LYS A 518 -21.24 -9.44 32.50
C LYS A 518 -22.48 -10.25 32.87
N LEU A 519 -23.02 -11.00 31.91
CA LEU A 519 -24.21 -11.83 32.11
C LEU A 519 -24.00 -12.92 33.19
N ILE A 520 -22.90 -13.68 33.09
CA ILE A 520 -22.57 -14.78 34.01
C ILE A 520 -22.25 -14.23 35.41
N ASN A 521 -21.46 -13.16 35.49
CA ASN A 521 -21.11 -12.54 36.76
C ASN A 521 -22.33 -11.96 37.49
N SER A 522 -23.29 -11.39 36.74
CA SER A 522 -24.54 -10.85 37.32
C SER A 522 -25.46 -11.96 37.85
N ALA A 523 -25.38 -13.16 37.29
CA ALA A 523 -26.14 -14.32 37.74
C ALA A 523 -25.49 -15.07 38.93
N GLY A 524 -24.29 -14.65 39.37
CA GLY A 524 -23.59 -15.27 40.49
C GLY A 524 -23.08 -16.69 40.21
N VAL A 525 -22.91 -17.06 38.94
CA VAL A 525 -22.48 -18.40 38.54
C VAL A 525 -20.99 -18.57 38.81
N ARG A 526 -20.61 -19.67 39.48
CA ARG A 526 -19.20 -20.04 39.68
C ARG A 526 -18.59 -20.56 38.38
N VAL A 527 -17.72 -19.77 37.77
CA VAL A 527 -16.87 -20.24 36.66
C VAL A 527 -15.61 -20.87 37.23
N VAL A 528 -15.46 -22.18 37.05
CA VAL A 528 -14.27 -22.96 37.46
C VAL A 528 -13.05 -22.49 36.69
N GLY A 529 -13.23 -22.18 35.40
CA GLY A 529 -12.22 -21.54 34.59
C GLY A 529 -12.46 -21.67 33.09
N ILE A 530 -11.45 -21.24 32.33
CA ILE A 530 -11.49 -21.12 30.88
C ILE A 530 -10.58 -22.16 30.23
N VAL A 531 -11.06 -22.77 29.14
CA VAL A 531 -10.27 -23.57 28.21
C VAL A 531 -10.15 -22.81 26.89
N LEU A 532 -8.93 -22.42 26.51
CA LEU A 532 -8.67 -21.77 25.23
C LEU A 532 -8.45 -22.85 24.14
N ASN A 533 -9.43 -23.03 23.28
CA ASN A 533 -9.45 -24.11 22.29
C ASN A 533 -9.00 -23.66 20.90
N LYS A 534 -8.50 -24.63 20.13
CA LYS A 534 -8.02 -24.47 18.74
C LYS A 534 -6.89 -23.45 18.59
N ILE A 535 -6.01 -23.36 19.58
CA ILE A 535 -4.84 -22.47 19.50
C ILE A 535 -3.96 -22.85 18.31
N SER A 536 -3.43 -21.82 17.64
CA SER A 536 -2.49 -22.02 16.55
C SER A 536 -1.10 -22.26 17.12
N ILE A 537 -0.51 -23.42 16.86
CA ILE A 537 0.83 -23.80 17.37
C ILE A 537 1.91 -22.84 16.86
N HIS A 538 1.67 -22.14 15.74
CA HIS A 538 2.64 -21.24 15.10
C HIS A 538 2.59 -19.79 15.61
N GLY A 539 1.59 -19.41 16.43
CA GLY A 539 1.32 -18.01 16.80
C GLY A 539 1.64 -17.62 18.25
N ASP A 540 1.63 -18.57 19.19
CA ASP A 540 1.84 -18.26 20.62
C ASP A 540 3.24 -18.62 21.08
N ASP A 541 4.05 -17.59 21.31
CA ASP A 541 5.46 -17.66 21.72
C ASP A 541 5.66 -18.40 23.05
N TYR A 542 4.62 -18.47 23.89
CA TYR A 542 4.61 -19.21 25.17
C TYR A 542 4.40 -20.72 24.95
N TYR A 543 3.40 -21.12 24.17
CA TYR A 543 3.15 -22.53 23.85
C TYR A 543 4.32 -23.10 23.04
N HIS A 544 4.89 -22.32 22.11
CA HIS A 544 6.03 -22.75 21.31
C HIS A 544 7.31 -22.93 22.15
N ARG A 545 7.55 -22.09 23.17
CA ARG A 545 8.65 -22.25 24.13
C ARG A 545 8.46 -23.47 25.02
N TYR A 546 7.27 -23.66 25.59
CA TYR A 546 6.98 -24.81 26.45
C TYR A 546 7.05 -26.13 25.66
N TYR A 547 6.47 -26.15 24.45
CA TYR A 547 6.49 -27.29 23.54
C TYR A 547 7.92 -27.67 23.12
N ARG A 548 8.76 -26.69 22.74
CA ARG A 548 10.15 -26.93 22.32
C ARG A 548 11.06 -27.38 23.47
N HIS A 549 10.72 -27.01 24.71
CA HIS A 549 11.50 -27.36 25.89
C HIS A 549 11.23 -28.78 26.39
N TYR A 550 9.99 -29.26 26.30
CA TYR A 550 9.60 -30.60 26.77
C TYR A 550 9.58 -31.69 25.70
N TYR A 551 9.19 -31.37 24.48
CA TYR A 551 9.05 -32.34 23.38
C TYR A 551 10.08 -32.05 22.29
N GLY A 552 11.38 -32.04 22.66
CA GLY A 552 12.51 -31.79 21.77
C GLY A 552 12.34 -32.36 20.35
N LYS A 553 12.90 -31.65 19.35
CA LYS A 553 12.71 -31.82 17.90
C LYS A 553 12.46 -33.28 17.44
N PRO A 554 11.61 -33.49 16.42
CA PRO A 554 11.56 -34.79 15.73
C PRO A 554 12.92 -35.20 15.16
#